data_AF-A0A1D2ULZ9-F1
#
_entry.id   AF-A0A1D2ULZ9-F1
#
_cell.length_a   1.000
_cell.length_b   1.000
_cell.length_c   1.000
_cell.angle_alpha   90.00
_cell.angle_beta   90.00
_cell.angle_gamma   90.00
#
_symmetry.space_group_name_H-M   'P 1'
#
loop_
_entity.id
_entity.type
_entity.pdbx_description
1 polymer ?
#
loop_
_entity_poly.entity_id
_entity_poly.type
_entity_poly.pdbx_seq_one_letter_code
_entity_poly.pdbx_strand_id
1 'polypeptide(L)'
;MRFSADRRFVEEARVSFTQPGQAARELHIRQLLPVYLEAGTGYGNRPLLEWIHGQYRGELVTDVVRFDLREPSPVLAGPIDCLAEMRFEDQVGYGLFEYTIFGRIDGFEGPGHFNSLHGA
;
A
#
# COMPACT_ATOMS: atom_id res chain seq x y z
N MET A 1 -9.97 9.31 -1.45
CA MET A 1 -8.52 9.42 -1.73
C MET A 1 -8.33 10.45 -2.83
N ARG A 2 -7.21 11.17 -2.81
CA ARG A 2 -6.78 12.07 -3.88
C ARG A 2 -5.55 11.48 -4.53
N PHE A 3 -5.56 11.41 -5.86
CA PHE A 3 -4.47 10.84 -6.65
C PHE A 3 -3.56 11.92 -7.21
N SER A 4 -2.32 11.56 -7.52
CA SER A 4 -1.41 12.34 -8.35
C SER A 4 -2.03 12.59 -9.73
N ALA A 5 -1.54 13.60 -10.46
CA ALA A 5 -2.10 13.97 -11.76
C ALA A 5 -2.01 12.82 -12.79
N ASP A 6 -0.92 12.04 -12.74
CA ASP A 6 -0.71 10.83 -13.54
C ASP A 6 -1.43 9.58 -12.99
N ARG A 7 -2.13 9.76 -11.86
CA ARG A 7 -2.85 8.77 -11.09
C ARG A 7 -2.01 7.61 -10.54
N ARG A 8 -0.68 7.61 -10.69
CA ARG A 8 0.16 6.49 -10.21
C ARG A 8 0.17 6.35 -8.69
N PHE A 9 -0.04 7.43 -7.95
CA PHE A 9 0.03 7.44 -6.50
C PHE A 9 -1.18 8.10 -5.86
N VAL A 10 -1.52 7.68 -4.64
CA VAL A 10 -2.38 8.44 -3.75
C VAL A 10 -1.52 9.53 -3.11
N GLU A 11 -1.97 10.77 -3.08
CA GLU A 11 -1.27 11.85 -2.38
C GLU A 11 -1.90 12.10 -1.01
N GLU A 12 -3.22 11.93 -0.92
CA GLU A 12 -3.98 12.12 0.32
C GLU A 12 -5.08 11.06 0.48
N ALA A 13 -5.30 10.63 1.71
CA ALA A 13 -6.41 9.78 2.09
C ALA A 13 -7.11 10.32 3.34
N ARG A 14 -8.37 9.91 3.50
CA ARG A 14 -9.16 10.20 4.69
C ARG A 14 -9.81 8.91 5.16
N VAL A 15 -9.64 8.60 6.44
CA VAL A 15 -10.36 7.50 7.11
C VAL A 15 -11.35 8.13 8.07
N SER A 16 -12.63 7.73 7.94
CA SER A 16 -13.71 8.25 8.77
C SER A 16 -14.13 7.18 9.77
N PHE A 17 -13.95 7.47 11.06
CA PHE A 17 -14.41 6.62 12.16
C PHE A 17 -15.80 7.06 12.58
N THR A 18 -16.79 6.20 12.41
CA THR A 18 -18.18 6.50 12.73
C THR A 18 -18.68 5.62 13.88
N GLN A 19 -19.40 6.21 14.82
CA GLN A 19 -20.12 5.49 15.87
C GLN A 19 -21.57 5.99 15.89
N PRO A 20 -22.58 5.11 16.04
CA PRO A 20 -23.98 5.54 16.11
C PRO A 20 -24.20 6.63 17.17
N GLY A 21 -24.88 7.70 16.79
CA GLY A 21 -25.18 8.83 17.69
C GLY A 21 -24.01 9.77 17.99
N GLN A 22 -22.85 9.57 17.35
CA GLN A 22 -21.68 10.45 17.50
C GLN A 22 -21.29 11.07 16.16
N ALA A 23 -20.65 12.24 16.23
CA ALA A 23 -20.01 12.83 15.06
C ALA A 23 -18.87 11.92 14.56
N ALA A 24 -18.69 11.87 13.24
CA ALA A 24 -17.58 11.15 12.65
C ALA A 24 -16.26 11.82 13.02
N ARG A 25 -15.23 11.01 13.28
CA ARG A 25 -13.85 11.47 13.50
C ARG A 25 -13.01 11.14 12.28
N GLU A 26 -12.14 12.06 11.89
CA GLU A 26 -11.43 11.98 10.63
C GLU A 26 -9.92 11.89 10.86
N LEU A 27 -9.32 10.85 10.29
CA LEU A 27 -7.87 10.74 10.13
C LEU A 27 -7.52 11.21 8.72
N HIS A 28 -6.74 12.28 8.65
CA HIS A 28 -6.20 12.80 7.40
C HIS A 28 -4.78 12.27 7.20
N ILE A 29 -4.53 11.71 6.03
CA ILE A 29 -3.27 11.05 5.70
C ILE A 29 -2.68 11.78 4.51
N ARG A 30 -1.46 12.28 4.66
CA ARG A 30 -0.67 12.92 3.59
C ARG A 30 0.56 12.06 3.31
N GLN A 31 0.66 11.58 2.08
CA GLN A 31 1.79 10.78 1.64
C GLN A 31 3.04 11.65 1.50
N LEU A 32 4.18 11.16 2.01
CA LEU A 32 5.47 11.86 1.96
C LEU A 32 6.42 11.18 0.97
N LEU A 33 6.49 9.85 1.03
CA LEU A 33 7.39 9.06 0.21
C LEU A 33 6.78 7.68 -0.06
N PRO A 34 6.32 7.41 -1.29
CA PRO A 34 5.93 6.06 -1.69
C PRO A 34 7.18 5.19 -1.79
N VAL A 35 7.07 3.96 -1.28
CA VAL A 35 8.12 2.95 -1.27
C VAL A 35 7.54 1.65 -1.85
N TYR A 36 8.25 1.07 -2.79
CA TYR A 36 7.93 -0.26 -3.33
C TYR A 36 8.43 -1.33 -2.37
N LEU A 37 7.69 -1.54 -1.26
CA LEU A 37 8.12 -2.33 -0.10
C LEU A 37 7.54 -3.76 -0.05
N GLU A 38 6.78 -4.19 -1.06
CA GLU A 38 6.42 -5.61 -1.26
C GLU A 38 7.63 -6.55 -1.17
N ALA A 39 8.77 -5.96 -1.53
CA ALA A 39 10.15 -6.20 -1.18
C ALA A 39 10.50 -6.57 0.29
N GLY A 40 9.61 -7.23 1.04
CA GLY A 40 9.82 -7.66 2.42
C GLY A 40 8.55 -7.74 3.25
N THR A 41 7.46 -7.06 2.88
CA THR A 41 6.21 -7.10 3.67
C THR A 41 5.29 -8.25 3.29
N GLY A 42 5.42 -8.80 2.07
CA GLY A 42 4.99 -10.17 1.76
C GLY A 42 3.48 -10.41 1.60
N TYR A 43 2.71 -9.43 1.12
CA TYR A 43 1.30 -9.64 0.76
C TYR A 43 1.14 -10.27 -0.65
N GLY A 44 1.55 -11.54 -0.80
CA GLY A 44 1.14 -12.36 -1.95
C GLY A 44 2.27 -12.88 -2.84
N ASN A 45 1.91 -13.64 -3.87
CA ASN A 45 2.80 -14.35 -4.82
C ASN A 45 3.64 -15.51 -4.28
N ARG A 46 3.03 -16.48 -3.59
CA ARG A 46 3.61 -17.83 -3.46
C ARG A 46 3.58 -18.55 -4.82
N PRO A 47 4.66 -19.22 -5.26
CA PRO A 47 5.94 -19.47 -4.58
C PRO A 47 7.06 -18.48 -4.96
N LEU A 48 6.74 -17.34 -5.59
CA LEU A 48 7.71 -16.39 -6.13
C LEU A 48 8.42 -15.56 -5.05
N LEU A 49 7.79 -15.34 -3.88
CA LEU A 49 8.38 -14.58 -2.77
C LEU A 49 8.98 -15.48 -1.68
N GLU A 50 10.20 -15.15 -1.26
CA GLU A 50 10.86 -15.76 -0.11
C GLU A 50 10.30 -15.21 1.23
N TRP A 51 9.93 -13.93 1.25
CA TRP A 51 9.38 -13.22 2.41
C TRP A 51 7.86 -13.13 2.29
N ILE A 52 7.15 -13.61 3.31
CA ILE A 52 5.68 -13.51 3.39
C ILE A 52 5.24 -12.78 4.65
N HIS A 53 4.13 -12.05 4.55
CA HIS A 53 3.59 -11.28 5.66
C HIS A 53 3.30 -12.18 6.86
N GLY A 54 3.79 -11.79 8.04
CA GLY A 54 3.60 -12.56 9.28
C GLY A 54 4.41 -13.86 9.37
N GLN A 55 5.38 -14.09 8.46
CA GLN A 55 6.26 -15.26 8.56
C GLN A 55 7.14 -15.17 9.80
N TYR A 56 7.07 -16.17 10.67
CA TYR A 56 8.10 -16.36 11.68
C TYR A 56 9.40 -16.82 11.02
N ARG A 57 10.50 -16.09 11.24
CA ARG A 57 11.83 -16.39 10.66
C ARG A 57 12.83 -16.91 11.70
N GLY A 58 12.48 -16.91 12.99
CA GLY A 58 13.39 -17.22 14.11
C GLY A 58 13.35 -16.13 15.16
N GLU A 59 14.00 -16.36 16.31
CA GLU A 59 13.95 -15.44 17.44
C GLU A 59 14.76 -14.14 17.21
N LEU A 60 15.85 -14.23 16.46
CA LEU A 60 16.67 -13.09 16.05
C LEU A 60 17.15 -13.29 14.62
N VAL A 61 16.56 -12.54 13.69
CA VAL A 61 16.91 -12.58 12.27
C VAL A 61 17.25 -11.18 11.80
N THR A 62 18.33 -11.09 11.03
CA THR A 62 18.64 -9.92 10.22
C THR A 62 18.84 -10.40 8.79
N ASP A 63 18.25 -9.71 7.84
CA ASP A 63 18.32 -10.06 6.43
C ASP A 63 18.32 -8.78 5.59
N VAL A 64 18.73 -8.89 4.33
CA VAL A 64 18.79 -7.77 3.39
C VAL A 64 18.33 -8.23 2.01
N VAL A 65 17.23 -7.66 1.54
CA VAL A 65 16.75 -7.88 0.17
C VAL A 65 17.03 -6.65 -0.69
N ARG A 66 17.36 -6.86 -1.97
CA ARG A 66 17.68 -5.81 -2.94
C ARG A 66 16.81 -5.97 -4.18
N PHE A 67 16.35 -4.84 -4.70
CA PHE A 67 15.50 -4.77 -5.89
C PHE A 67 16.08 -3.76 -6.86
N ASP A 68 16.14 -4.14 -8.14
CA ASP A 68 16.44 -3.18 -9.21
C ASP A 68 15.14 -2.52 -9.66
N LEU A 69 14.98 -1.23 -9.34
CA LEU A 69 13.77 -0.47 -9.67
C LEU A 69 13.72 -0.04 -11.15
N ARG A 70 14.75 -0.35 -11.94
CA ARG A 70 14.80 0.00 -13.37
C ARG A 70 14.13 -1.03 -14.26
N GLU A 71 13.95 -2.25 -13.75
CA GLU A 71 13.37 -3.37 -14.49
C GLU A 71 12.00 -3.74 -13.88
N PRO A 72 10.95 -3.95 -14.70
CA PRO A 72 9.68 -4.48 -14.21
C PRO A 72 9.89 -5.86 -13.55
N SER A 73 9.40 -6.04 -12.32
CA SER A 73 9.51 -7.32 -11.61
C SER A 73 8.16 -7.73 -11.02
N PRO A 74 7.72 -8.99 -11.19
CA PRO A 74 6.49 -9.50 -10.57
C PRO A 74 6.58 -9.61 -9.04
N VAL A 75 7.80 -9.49 -8.48
CA VAL A 75 8.06 -9.41 -7.04
C VAL A 75 7.76 -8.02 -6.46
N LEU A 76 7.57 -7.02 -7.33
CA LEU A 76 7.25 -5.63 -6.96
C LEU A 76 5.77 -5.30 -7.19
N ALA A 77 4.94 -6.32 -7.44
CA ALA A 77 3.54 -6.19 -7.82
C ALA A 77 2.60 -6.43 -6.64
N GLY A 78 2.42 -5.42 -5.79
CA GLY A 78 1.47 -5.47 -4.68
C GLY A 78 1.20 -4.12 -4.04
N PRO A 79 0.88 -4.08 -2.74
CA PRO A 79 0.51 -2.84 -2.07
C PRO A 79 1.59 -1.77 -2.18
N ILE A 80 1.16 -0.52 -2.31
CA ILE A 80 2.04 0.64 -2.24
C ILE A 80 2.15 1.01 -0.77
N ASP A 81 3.35 0.82 -0.24
CA ASP A 81 3.73 1.31 1.06
C ASP A 81 4.14 2.78 0.97
N CYS A 82 3.78 3.58 1.96
CA CYS A 82 4.15 4.99 1.98
C CYS A 82 4.48 5.46 3.39
N LEU A 83 5.60 6.16 3.55
CA LEU A 83 5.79 7.00 4.73
C LEU A 83 4.78 8.16 4.65
N ALA A 84 3.92 8.29 5.64
CA ALA A 84 2.85 9.28 5.66
C ALA A 84 2.87 10.09 6.95
N GLU A 85 2.44 11.35 6.83
CA GLU A 85 1.99 12.17 7.95
C GLU A 85 0.50 11.90 8.18
N MET A 86 0.13 11.67 9.43
CA MET A 86 -1.23 11.35 9.85
C MET A 86 -1.69 12.40 10.86
N ARG A 87 -2.82 13.04 10.59
CA ARG A 87 -3.44 14.03 11.47
C ARG A 87 -4.77 13.50 11.97
N PHE A 88 -4.93 13.47 13.29
CA PHE A 88 -6.15 13.01 13.94
C PHE A 88 -6.43 13.89 15.15
N GLU A 89 -7.57 14.58 15.14
CA GLU A 89 -7.92 15.56 16.17
C GLU A 89 -6.80 16.62 16.33
N ASP A 90 -6.23 16.76 17.52
CA ASP A 90 -5.13 17.69 17.83
C ASP A 90 -3.73 17.05 17.69
N GLN A 91 -3.65 15.81 17.20
CA GLN A 91 -2.41 15.04 17.13
C GLN A 91 -1.88 14.91 15.70
N VAL A 92 -0.54 14.85 15.60
CA VAL A 92 0.19 14.57 14.37
C VAL A 92 1.14 13.41 14.63
N GLY A 93 1.06 12.37 13.78
CA GLY A 93 1.93 11.21 13.79
C GLY A 93 2.56 10.97 12.42
N TYR A 94 3.59 10.13 12.40
CA TYR A 94 4.23 9.66 11.17
C TYR A 94 4.32 8.15 11.21
N GLY A 95 4.05 7.50 10.08
CA GLY A 95 4.05 6.05 10.02
C GLY A 95 3.85 5.51 8.61
N LEU A 96 3.70 4.20 8.53
CA LEU A 96 3.43 3.48 7.30
C LEU A 96 1.94 3.57 6.95
N PHE A 97 1.64 4.04 5.75
CA PHE A 97 0.32 3.94 5.13
C PHE A 97 0.44 3.05 3.91
N GLU A 98 -0.09 1.84 4.01
CA GLU A 98 -0.14 0.87 2.92
C GLU A 98 -1.50 0.97 2.20
N TYR A 99 -1.51 0.95 0.88
CA TYR A 99 -2.75 0.89 0.11
C TYR A 99 -2.60 0.06 -1.17
N THR A 100 -3.67 -0.65 -1.51
CA THR A 100 -3.83 -1.33 -2.81
C THR A 100 -5.16 -0.92 -3.41
N ILE A 101 -5.22 -0.85 -4.73
CA ILE A 101 -6.46 -0.53 -5.43
C ILE A 101 -6.86 -1.74 -6.27
N PHE A 102 -8.02 -2.30 -5.94
CA PHE A 102 -8.62 -3.41 -6.65
C PHE A 102 -9.79 -2.89 -7.51
N GLY A 103 -9.94 -3.40 -8.73
CA GLY A 103 -11.06 -3.04 -9.61
C GLY A 103 -10.70 -2.07 -10.74
N ARG A 104 -11.70 -1.79 -11.57
CA ARG A 104 -11.67 -0.65 -12.49
C ARG A 104 -11.92 0.62 -11.70
N ILE A 105 -10.95 1.51 -11.74
CA ILE A 105 -11.08 2.88 -11.25
C ILE A 105 -11.12 3.81 -12.45
N ASP A 106 -11.99 4.81 -12.40
CA ASP A 106 -12.11 5.78 -13.48
C ASP A 106 -10.76 6.47 -13.70
N GLY A 107 -10.30 6.46 -14.95
CA GLY A 107 -9.05 7.09 -15.34
C GLY A 107 -7.81 6.19 -15.44
N PHE A 108 -7.98 4.87 -15.30
CA PHE A 108 -6.95 3.88 -15.63
C PHE A 108 -7.47 2.94 -16.72
N GLU A 109 -6.64 2.64 -17.72
CA GLU A 109 -7.00 1.72 -18.80
C GLU A 109 -6.76 0.26 -18.41
N GLY A 110 -7.57 -0.65 -18.98
CA GLY A 110 -7.45 -2.09 -18.80
C GLY A 110 -8.28 -2.67 -17.65
N PRO A 111 -8.35 -4.00 -17.51
CA PRO A 111 -9.12 -4.66 -16.46
C PRO A 111 -8.53 -4.42 -15.06
N GLY A 112 -7.27 -4.01 -14.95
CA GLY A 112 -6.48 -4.04 -13.70
C GLY A 112 -5.84 -5.42 -13.50
N HIS A 113 -4.64 -5.46 -12.91
CA HIS A 113 -3.82 -6.68 -12.81
C HIS A 113 -4.59 -7.85 -12.18
N PHE A 114 -5.21 -7.65 -11.02
CA PHE A 114 -5.97 -8.71 -10.34
C PHE A 114 -7.21 -9.19 -11.13
N ASN A 115 -7.88 -8.31 -11.87
CA ASN A 115 -9.03 -8.72 -12.69
C ASN A 115 -8.60 -9.41 -13.99
N SER A 116 -7.35 -9.19 -14.45
CA SER A 116 -6.81 -9.89 -15.61
C SER A 116 -6.53 -11.37 -15.35
N LEU A 117 -6.35 -11.75 -14.08
CA LEU A 117 -6.07 -13.14 -13.66
C LEU A 117 -7.32 -14.02 -13.61
N HIS A 118 -8.53 -13.43 -13.66
CA HIS A 118 -9.80 -14.15 -13.65
C HIS A 118 -10.42 -14.34 -15.05
N GLY A 119 -9.66 -14.05 -16.11
CA GLY A 119 -10.09 -14.14 -17.50
C GLY A 119 -9.42 -15.23 -18.33
N ALA A 120 -9.18 -16.41 -17.75
CA ALA A 120 -8.73 -17.63 -18.45
C ALA A 120 -9.63 -18.82 -18.11
#